data_AF-A0ABD1P3B9-F1
#
_entry.id   AF-A0ABD1P3B9-F1
#
_cell.length_a   1.000
_cell.length_b   1.000
_cell.length_c   1.000
_cell.angle_alpha   90.00
_cell.angle_beta   90.00
_cell.angle_gamma   90.00
#
_symmetry.space_group_name_H-M   'P 1'
#
loop_
_entity.id
_entity.type
_entity.pdbx_description
1 polymer ?
#
loop_
_entity_poly.entity_id
_entity_poly.type
_entity_poly.pdbx_seq_one_letter_code
_entity_poly.pdbx_strand_id
1 'polypeptide(L)'
;MEPTGTIVFTTIDRADYGFDIFSAKLPTNFHYKKYHFYRRNFLSISINFSSQFFDEDKTIIYVSERTGSSRIYLNRPQISKPELIQTPTESLFHDRPVINNGRVYYVSTHEPPEKPFRSWSALYSTRIDDGKTVRLTPYGSVDYSPAISKKSQI
;
A
#
# COMPACT_ATOMS: atom_id res chain seq x y z
N MET A 1 10.65 -23.67 17.72
CA MET A 1 9.85 -22.54 18.24
C MET A 1 8.56 -22.53 17.46
N GLU A 2 7.41 -22.55 18.13
CA GLU A 2 6.11 -22.49 17.45
C GLU A 2 5.95 -21.14 16.74
N PRO A 3 5.39 -21.08 15.51
CA PRO A 3 5.20 -19.83 14.80
C PRO A 3 4.19 -18.94 15.52
N THR A 4 4.63 -17.75 15.91
CA THR A 4 3.79 -16.69 16.49
C THR A 4 3.56 -15.57 15.48
N GLY A 5 2.41 -14.91 15.49
CA GLY A 5 2.17 -13.72 14.67
C GLY A 5 0.75 -13.63 14.13
N THR A 6 0.60 -12.91 13.03
CA THR A 6 -0.66 -12.74 12.30
C THR A 6 -0.50 -13.28 10.88
N ILE A 7 -1.43 -14.10 10.42
CA ILE A 7 -1.56 -14.41 8.99
C ILE A 7 -2.45 -13.34 8.39
N VAL A 8 -1.98 -12.72 7.31
CA VAL A 8 -2.79 -11.81 6.50
C VAL A 8 -2.94 -12.39 5.10
N PHE A 9 -4.16 -12.41 4.58
CA PHE A 9 -4.45 -12.88 3.24
C PHE A 9 -5.55 -12.03 2.61
N THR A 10 -5.57 -12.04 1.28
CA THR A 10 -6.56 -11.31 0.48
C THR A 10 -7.36 -12.24 -0.38
N THR A 11 -8.63 -11.90 -0.60
CA THR A 11 -9.45 -12.53 -1.62
C THR A 11 -9.74 -11.52 -2.70
N ILE A 12 -9.81 -11.95 -3.96
CA ILE A 12 -10.25 -11.12 -5.07
C ILE A 12 -11.66 -11.55 -5.43
N ASP A 13 -12.59 -10.60 -5.48
CA ASP A 13 -13.93 -10.86 -6.01
C ASP A 13 -13.93 -10.64 -7.53
N ARG A 14 -14.29 -11.69 -8.27
CA ARG A 14 -14.37 -11.65 -9.73
C ARG A 14 -15.57 -10.81 -10.22
N ALA A 15 -16.66 -10.75 -9.47
CA ALA A 15 -17.86 -10.03 -9.88
C ALA A 15 -17.64 -8.52 -9.77
N ASP A 16 -17.05 -8.08 -8.66
CA ASP A 16 -16.92 -6.66 -8.32
C ASP A 16 -15.54 -6.07 -8.58
N TYR A 17 -14.60 -6.87 -9.11
CA TYR A 17 -13.19 -6.48 -9.36
C TYR A 17 -12.57 -5.76 -8.15
N GLY A 18 -12.75 -6.37 -6.99
CA GLY A 18 -12.33 -5.83 -5.71
C GLY A 18 -11.53 -6.84 -4.89
N PHE A 19 -11.03 -6.40 -3.75
CA PHE A 19 -10.38 -7.29 -2.80
C PHE A 19 -10.82 -7.02 -1.36
N ASP A 20 -10.93 -8.10 -0.60
CA ASP A 20 -11.05 -8.06 0.85
C ASP A 20 -9.72 -8.47 1.48
N ILE A 21 -9.50 -8.02 2.71
CA ILE A 21 -8.32 -8.39 3.49
C ILE A 21 -8.75 -9.00 4.81
N PHE A 22 -8.18 -10.16 5.09
CA PHE A 22 -8.43 -10.93 6.29
C PHE A 22 -7.16 -11.04 7.09
N SER A 23 -7.28 -10.96 8.41
CA SER A 23 -6.18 -11.20 9.32
C SER A 23 -6.59 -12.22 10.38
N ALA A 24 -5.70 -13.14 10.72
CA ALA A 24 -5.92 -14.16 11.72
C ALA A 24 -4.71 -14.20 12.66
N LYS A 25 -4.94 -13.95 13.96
CA LYS A 25 -3.88 -14.05 14.95
C LYS A 25 -3.62 -15.53 15.26
N LEU A 26 -2.37 -15.95 15.12
CA LEU A 26 -1.96 -17.30 15.46
C LEU A 26 -2.06 -17.51 16.97
N PRO A 27 -2.64 -18.63 17.43
CA PRO A 27 -2.68 -18.94 18.84
C PRO A 27 -1.26 -19.16 19.36
N THR A 28 -0.98 -18.72 20.59
CA THR A 28 0.31 -18.98 21.26
C THR A 28 0.49 -20.45 21.63
N ASN A 29 -0.59 -21.23 21.61
CA ASN A 29 -0.59 -22.67 21.81
C ASN A 29 -1.56 -23.34 20.81
N PHE A 30 -1.02 -24.09 19.86
CA PHE A 30 -1.80 -24.80 18.84
C PHE A 30 -2.72 -25.90 19.40
N HIS A 31 -2.56 -26.29 20.67
CA HIS A 31 -3.50 -27.19 21.34
C HIS A 31 -4.83 -26.52 21.72
N TYR A 32 -4.86 -25.18 21.83
CA TYR A 32 -6.09 -24.40 21.99
C TYR A 32 -6.55 -23.86 20.62
N LYS A 33 -7.50 -24.56 19.99
CA LYS A 33 -8.04 -24.26 18.64
C LYS A 33 -8.95 -23.02 18.57
N LYS A 34 -8.65 -21.93 19.27
CA LYS A 34 -9.45 -20.69 19.18
C LYS A 34 -8.74 -19.68 18.29
N TYR A 35 -9.11 -19.69 17.01
CA TYR A 35 -8.63 -18.72 16.03
C TYR A 35 -9.51 -17.46 16.09
N HIS A 36 -8.88 -16.30 16.26
CA HIS A 36 -9.55 -15.01 16.15
C HIS A 36 -9.35 -14.48 14.73
N PHE A 37 -10.42 -14.51 13.93
CA PHE A 37 -10.45 -13.96 12.58
C PHE A 37 -10.99 -12.54 12.60
N TYR A 38 -10.27 -11.63 11.96
CA TYR A 38 -10.70 -10.27 11.72
C TYR A 38 -10.83 -10.06 10.21
N ARG A 39 -12.06 -9.93 9.73
CA ARG A 39 -12.34 -9.44 8.37
C ARG A 39 -12.33 -7.92 8.40
N ARG A 40 -11.53 -7.31 7.54
CA ARG A 40 -11.63 -5.89 7.24
C ARG A 40 -12.22 -5.78 5.84
N ASN A 41 -13.47 -5.32 5.79
CA ASN A 41 -14.13 -5.06 4.51
C ASN A 41 -13.48 -3.81 3.92
N PHE A 42 -12.70 -3.99 2.87
CA PHE A 42 -12.27 -2.85 2.08
C PHE A 42 -13.32 -2.71 0.97
N LEU A 43 -13.97 -1.55 0.88
CA LEU A 43 -14.70 -1.16 -0.33
C LEU A 43 -13.67 -0.86 -1.45
N SER A 44 -12.74 -1.77 -1.68
CA SER A 44 -11.68 -1.63 -2.66
C SER A 44 -12.19 -2.18 -3.97
N ILE A 45 -12.25 -1.29 -4.96
CA ILE A 45 -12.40 -1.65 -6.36
C ILE A 45 -10.99 -1.48 -6.93
N SER A 46 -10.32 -2.61 -7.19
CA SER A 46 -9.06 -2.69 -7.93
C SER A 46 -8.68 -4.15 -8.12
N ILE A 47 -8.11 -4.46 -9.27
CA ILE A 47 -7.54 -5.78 -9.57
C ILE A 47 -6.08 -5.90 -9.14
N ASN A 48 -5.41 -4.77 -8.86
CA ASN A 48 -4.00 -4.75 -8.49
C ASN A 48 -3.86 -4.55 -6.97
N PHE A 49 -3.80 -5.66 -6.25
CA PHE A 49 -3.55 -5.60 -4.81
C PHE A 49 -2.09 -5.23 -4.54
N SER A 50 -1.88 -4.01 -4.05
CA SER A 50 -0.58 -3.52 -3.62
C SER A 50 -0.72 -2.85 -2.26
N SER A 51 -0.10 -3.43 -1.23
CA SER A 51 -0.27 -2.96 0.15
C SER A 51 0.92 -3.25 1.05
N GLN A 52 0.92 -2.59 2.21
CA GLN A 52 1.81 -2.87 3.32
C GLN A 52 1.06 -2.77 4.65
N PHE A 53 1.28 -3.76 5.52
CA PHE A 53 0.89 -3.74 6.93
C PHE A 53 1.98 -3.10 7.78
N PHE A 54 1.58 -2.29 8.75
CA PHE A 54 2.48 -1.72 9.75
C PHE A 54 1.76 -1.54 11.10
N ASP A 55 2.53 -1.24 12.14
CA ASP A 55 2.01 -1.09 13.51
C ASP A 55 1.27 -2.35 14.02
N GLU A 56 1.98 -3.49 14.08
CA GLU A 56 1.40 -4.77 14.53
C GLU A 56 0.13 -5.19 13.75
N ASP A 57 0.14 -5.00 12.43
CA ASP A 57 -0.97 -5.31 11.51
C ASP A 57 -2.24 -4.49 11.79
N LYS A 58 -2.13 -3.44 12.61
CA LYS A 58 -3.25 -2.55 12.93
C LYS A 58 -3.50 -1.56 11.81
N THR A 59 -2.45 -1.09 11.14
CA THR A 59 -2.57 -0.11 10.08
C THR A 59 -2.16 -0.70 8.74
N ILE A 60 -2.88 -0.35 7.68
CA ILE A 60 -2.59 -0.80 6.33
C ILE A 60 -2.66 0.36 5.36
N ILE A 61 -1.63 0.45 4.52
CA ILE A 61 -1.61 1.30 3.34
C ILE A 61 -1.76 0.45 2.09
N TYR A 62 -2.56 0.89 1.13
CA TYR A 62 -2.84 0.12 -0.08
C TYR A 62 -3.24 1.01 -1.26
N VAL A 63 -3.12 0.46 -2.46
CA VAL A 63 -3.60 1.09 -3.70
C VAL A 63 -5.02 0.64 -3.99
N SER A 64 -5.87 1.56 -4.43
CA SER A 64 -7.23 1.26 -4.90
C SER A 64 -7.64 2.20 -6.03
N GLU A 65 -8.51 1.73 -6.91
CA GLU A 65 -9.04 2.46 -8.07
C GLU A 65 -10.51 2.86 -7.87
N ARG A 66 -11.01 2.79 -6.63
CA ARG A 66 -12.41 3.06 -6.25
C ARG A 66 -12.98 4.41 -6.68
N THR A 67 -12.12 5.36 -7.04
CA THR A 67 -12.50 6.68 -7.56
C THR A 67 -12.31 6.80 -9.08
N GLY A 68 -12.15 5.68 -9.79
CA GLY A 68 -11.89 5.65 -11.24
C GLY A 68 -10.43 5.91 -11.63
N SER A 69 -9.51 6.03 -10.66
CA SER A 69 -8.08 6.23 -10.88
C SER A 69 -7.28 5.62 -9.72
N SER A 70 -6.04 5.21 -9.99
CA SER A 70 -5.14 4.67 -8.97
C SER A 70 -4.88 5.73 -7.88
N ARG A 71 -5.16 5.38 -6.62
CA ARG A 71 -4.98 6.24 -5.44
C ARG A 71 -4.47 5.41 -4.26
N ILE A 72 -3.74 6.07 -3.35
CA ILE A 72 -3.19 5.42 -2.15
C ILE A 72 -4.07 5.77 -0.95
N TYR A 73 -4.50 4.73 -0.23
CA TYR A 73 -5.35 4.84 0.94
C TYR A 73 -4.69 4.26 2.18
N LEU A 74 -5.03 4.82 3.33
CA LEU A 74 -4.54 4.42 4.64
C LEU A 74 -5.72 4.09 5.57
N ASN A 75 -5.73 2.88 6.11
CA ASN A 75 -6.72 2.45 7.11
C ASN A 75 -6.07 2.26 8.48
N ARG A 76 -6.55 3.03 9.46
CA ARG A 76 -6.16 2.95 10.88
C ARG A 76 -7.27 2.33 11.73
N PRO A 77 -6.97 1.65 12.85
CA PRO A 77 -8.00 0.98 13.66
C PRO A 77 -9.10 1.90 14.21
N GLN A 78 -8.80 3.17 14.43
CA GLN A 78 -9.72 4.14 15.02
C GLN A 78 -10.51 4.94 13.98
N ILE A 79 -10.21 4.78 12.69
CA ILE A 79 -10.83 5.55 11.61
C ILE A 79 -11.63 4.58 10.74
N SER A 80 -12.95 4.71 10.79
CA SER A 80 -13.87 3.83 10.06
C SER A 80 -13.79 3.99 8.54
N LYS A 81 -13.38 5.17 8.07
CA LYS A 81 -13.22 5.48 6.65
C LYS A 81 -11.73 5.49 6.27
N PRO A 82 -11.36 4.88 5.13
CA PRO A 82 -10.03 5.01 4.56
C PRO A 82 -9.62 6.46 4.34
N GLU A 83 -8.45 6.84 4.81
CA GLU A 83 -7.84 8.15 4.58
C GLU A 83 -7.18 8.14 3.20
N LEU A 84 -7.43 9.16 2.37
CA LEU A 84 -6.73 9.34 1.10
C LEU A 84 -5.38 10.02 1.37
N ILE A 85 -4.28 9.40 0.92
CA ILE A 85 -2.97 10.04 0.93
C ILE A 85 -2.92 11.06 -0.20
N GLN A 86 -2.42 12.26 0.10
CA GLN A 86 -2.29 13.36 -0.86
C GLN A 86 -1.12 13.11 -1.83
N THR A 87 -1.31 12.18 -2.76
CA THR A 87 -0.40 11.97 -3.90
C THR A 87 -0.79 12.86 -5.08
N PRO A 88 0.11 13.10 -6.05
CA PRO A 88 -0.22 13.91 -7.21
C PRO A 88 -1.42 13.35 -8.00
N THR A 89 -2.46 14.18 -8.19
CA THR A 89 -3.76 13.79 -8.78
C THR A 89 -3.67 13.38 -10.24
N GLU A 90 -2.76 13.97 -10.99
CA GLU A 90 -2.55 13.71 -12.42
C GLU A 90 -1.88 12.35 -12.68
N SER A 91 -1.34 11.71 -11.63
CA SER A 91 -0.74 10.39 -11.80
C SER A 91 -1.81 9.33 -11.99
N LEU A 92 -1.63 8.52 -13.03
CA LEU A 92 -2.54 7.43 -13.39
C LEU A 92 -2.14 6.08 -12.78
N PHE A 93 -0.96 6.00 -12.15
CA PHE A 93 -0.41 4.75 -11.63
C PHE A 93 0.29 4.98 -10.30
N HIS A 94 -0.08 4.19 -9.31
CA HIS A 94 0.64 4.03 -8.06
C HIS A 94 0.81 2.54 -7.76
N ASP A 95 1.99 2.17 -7.26
CA ASP A 95 2.28 0.80 -6.84
C ASP A 95 3.27 0.77 -5.67
N ARG A 96 3.27 -0.34 -4.95
CA ARG A 96 4.14 -0.71 -3.82
C ARG A 96 4.19 0.38 -2.75
N PRO A 97 3.04 0.83 -2.20
CA PRO A 97 3.05 1.85 -1.15
C PRO A 97 3.70 1.30 0.12
N VAL A 98 4.64 2.05 0.67
CA VAL A 98 5.37 1.71 1.89
C VAL A 98 5.40 2.94 2.80
N ILE A 99 4.98 2.79 4.06
CA ILE A 99 5.14 3.83 5.07
C ILE A 99 6.47 3.65 5.79
N ASN A 100 7.24 4.72 5.85
CA ASN A 100 8.42 4.80 6.70
C ASN A 100 8.72 6.27 7.09
N ASN A 101 9.04 6.52 8.36
CA ASN A 101 9.45 7.83 8.89
C ASN A 101 8.54 9.00 8.46
N GLY A 102 7.23 8.85 8.63
CA GLY A 102 6.23 9.90 8.32
C GLY A 102 6.01 10.15 6.83
N ARG A 103 6.56 9.29 5.96
CA ARG A 103 6.46 9.37 4.51
C ARG A 103 5.85 8.10 3.92
N VAL A 104 5.18 8.26 2.80
CA VAL A 104 4.78 7.17 1.90
C VAL A 104 5.75 7.14 0.73
N TYR A 105 6.38 6.00 0.53
CA TYR A 105 7.19 5.67 -0.63
C TYR A 105 6.35 4.84 -1.58
N TYR A 106 6.37 5.15 -2.87
CA TYR A 106 5.57 4.45 -3.87
C TYR A 106 6.17 4.63 -5.26
N VAL A 107 5.92 3.67 -6.13
CA VAL A 107 6.25 3.75 -7.55
C VAL A 107 5.11 4.45 -8.27
N SER A 108 5.43 5.34 -9.20
CA SER A 108 4.43 6.09 -9.96
C SER A 108 4.93 6.52 -11.33
N THR A 109 4.00 6.96 -12.18
CA THR A 109 4.25 7.54 -13.51
C THR A 109 3.86 9.02 -13.54
N HIS A 110 4.10 9.73 -12.43
CA HIS A 110 3.69 11.12 -12.27
C HIS A 110 4.37 12.09 -13.26
N GLU A 111 5.67 11.94 -13.48
CA GLU A 111 6.45 12.82 -14.36
C GLU A 111 6.73 12.16 -15.72
N PRO A 112 6.05 12.56 -16.81
CA PRO A 112 6.17 11.93 -18.12
C PRO A 112 7.58 12.07 -18.71
N PRO A 113 7.99 11.18 -19.63
CA PRO A 113 9.29 11.22 -20.27
C PRO A 113 9.30 12.27 -21.38
N GLU A 114 10.48 12.83 -21.66
CA GLU A 114 10.65 13.78 -22.77
C GLU A 114 10.40 13.16 -24.15
N LYS A 115 10.58 11.83 -24.28
CA LYS A 115 10.48 11.11 -25.55
C LYS A 115 9.43 10.00 -25.46
N PRO A 116 8.64 9.79 -26.52
CA PRO A 116 7.75 8.64 -26.62
C PRO A 116 8.50 7.30 -26.45
N PHE A 117 7.77 6.26 -26.06
CA PHE A 117 8.28 4.89 -25.91
C PHE A 117 9.41 4.71 -24.89
N ARG A 118 9.59 5.68 -23.99
CA ARG A 118 10.39 5.51 -22.78
C ARG A 118 9.46 5.26 -21.61
N SER A 119 9.80 4.31 -20.75
CA SER A 119 9.16 4.24 -19.44
C SER A 119 9.61 5.42 -18.57
N TRP A 120 8.76 5.79 -17.62
CA TRP A 120 9.02 6.85 -16.64
C TRP A 120 8.57 6.45 -15.24
N SER A 121 8.51 5.15 -14.99
CA SER A 121 8.29 4.60 -13.65
C SER A 121 9.39 5.07 -12.73
N ALA A 122 9.03 5.75 -11.65
CA ALA A 122 9.97 6.29 -10.68
C ALA A 122 9.45 6.09 -9.25
N LEU A 123 10.37 5.99 -8.30
CA LEU A 123 10.10 6.03 -6.88
C LEU A 123 9.86 7.48 -6.44
N TYR A 124 8.76 7.70 -5.74
CA TYR A 124 8.39 8.96 -5.12
C TYR A 124 8.28 8.79 -3.61
N SER A 125 8.47 9.89 -2.89
CA SER A 125 8.25 10.02 -1.46
C SER A 125 7.33 11.19 -1.19
N THR A 126 6.19 10.91 -0.56
CA THR A 126 5.19 11.92 -0.16
C THR A 126 5.12 11.98 1.35
N ARG A 127 5.16 13.20 1.91
CA ARG A 127 4.97 13.41 3.34
C ARG A 127 3.47 13.26 3.69
N ILE A 128 3.17 12.52 4.76
CA ILE A 128 1.78 12.19 5.12
C ILE A 128 1.01 13.41 5.66
N ASP A 129 1.71 14.36 6.28
CA ASP A 129 1.15 15.55 6.93
C ASP A 129 0.68 16.64 5.94
N ASP A 130 1.46 16.91 4.89
CA ASP A 130 1.25 18.04 3.97
C ASP A 130 1.24 17.67 2.49
N GLY A 131 1.39 16.38 2.16
CA GLY A 131 1.36 15.90 0.77
C GLY A 131 2.58 16.28 -0.07
N LYS A 132 3.63 16.87 0.53
CA LYS A 132 4.83 17.27 -0.23
C LYS A 132 5.50 16.04 -0.83
N THR A 133 5.53 16.00 -2.17
CA THR A 133 6.01 14.88 -2.97
C THR A 133 7.39 15.19 -3.56
N VAL A 134 8.29 14.22 -3.52
CA VAL A 134 9.65 14.30 -4.08
C VAL A 134 9.95 13.02 -4.87
N ARG A 135 10.47 13.16 -6.08
CA ARG A 135 11.02 12.05 -6.86
C ARG A 135 12.40 11.64 -6.33
N LEU A 136 12.59 10.34 -6.15
CA LEU A 136 13.86 9.76 -5.66
C LEU A 136 14.67 9.08 -6.77
N THR A 137 14.01 8.52 -7.78
CA THR A 137 14.69 7.95 -8.96
C THR A 137 15.29 9.06 -9.82
N PRO A 138 16.57 9.03 -10.19
CA PRO A 138 17.16 10.03 -11.07
C PRO A 138 16.43 10.18 -12.42
N TYR A 139 16.47 11.37 -13.00
CA TYR A 139 15.99 11.59 -14.36
C TYR A 139 16.77 10.75 -15.37
N GLY A 140 16.09 10.27 -16.40
CA GLY A 140 16.66 9.34 -17.38
C GLY A 140 16.76 7.88 -16.90
N SER A 141 16.44 7.61 -15.64
CA SER A 141 16.37 6.27 -15.05
C SER A 141 14.94 5.84 -14.74
N VAL A 142 14.73 4.54 -14.57
CA VAL A 142 13.44 3.94 -14.22
C VAL A 142 13.57 2.94 -13.08
N ASP A 143 12.61 2.94 -12.17
CA ASP A 143 12.52 2.01 -11.05
C ASP A 143 11.13 1.34 -11.04
N TYR A 144 11.11 0.01 -11.07
CA TYR A 144 9.87 -0.79 -11.08
C TYR A 144 9.63 -1.55 -9.77
N SER A 145 10.69 -1.88 -9.03
CA SER A 145 10.58 -2.74 -7.83
C SER A 145 11.59 -2.32 -6.76
N PRO A 146 11.48 -1.08 -6.25
CA PRO A 146 12.38 -0.61 -5.21
C PRO A 146 12.17 -1.38 -3.90
N ALA A 147 13.24 -1.52 -3.13
CA ALA A 147 13.23 -2.02 -1.77
C ALA A 147 13.54 -0.87 -0.80
N ILE A 148 12.67 -0.68 0.21
CA ILE A 148 12.83 0.37 1.22
C ILE A 148 13.32 -0.26 2.52
N SER A 149 14.43 0.21 3.06
CA SER A 149 14.97 -0.26 4.33
C SER A 149 14.05 0.13 5.50
N LYS A 150 13.91 -0.74 6.50
CA LYS A 150 13.21 -0.39 7.75
C LYS A 150 13.91 0.71 8.54
N LYS A 151 15.22 0.89 8.31
CA LYS A 151 16.03 1.92 8.96
C LYS A 151 16.27 3.15 8.06
N SER A 152 15.54 3.32 6.96
CA SER A 152 15.81 4.42 6.01
C SER A 152 15.88 5.76 6.72
N GLN A 153 17.09 6.27 6.93
CA GLN A 153 17.36 7.65 7.27
C GLN A 153 17.53 8.36 5.93
N ILE A 154 16.55 9.18 5.55
CA ILE A 154 16.65 10.10 4.42
C ILE A 154 16.62 11.50 5.00
#